data_AF-A0A1C4R0P1-F1
#
_entry.id   AF-A0A1C4R0P1-F1
#
_cell.length_a   1.000
_cell.length_b   1.000
_cell.length_c   1.000
_cell.angle_alpha   90.00
_cell.angle_beta   90.00
_cell.angle_gamma   90.00
#
_symmetry.space_group_name_H-M   'P 1'
#
loop_
_entity.id
_entity.type
_entity.pdbx_description
1 polymer ?
#
loop_
_entity_poly.entity_id
_entity_poly.type
_entity_poly.pdbx_seq_one_letter_code
_entity_poly.pdbx_strand_id
1 'polypeptide(L)' 'MARAHLSTGQPGSDGTLGLVLAPGADAAVTGRALAAALAADEVLRGALVQGLDLALLPADATVPGEPLFSR' A
#
# COMPACT_ATOMS: atom_id res chain seq x y z
N MET A 1 -0.56 6.00 -8.89
CA MET A 1 -0.50 4.54 -8.68
C MET A 1 -1.27 3.85 -9.77
N ALA A 2 -0.80 2.70 -10.24
CA ALA A 2 -1.46 1.93 -11.29
C ALA A 2 -2.18 0.70 -10.73
N ARG A 3 -1.58 0.01 -9.74
CA ARG A 3 -2.17 -1.18 -9.10
C ARG A 3 -1.91 -1.21 -7.59
N ALA A 4 -2.84 -1.75 -6.82
CA ALA A 4 -2.70 -2.01 -5.39
C ALA A 4 -3.07 -3.45 -5.05
N HIS A 5 -2.30 -4.07 -4.17
CA HIS A 5 -2.44 -5.44 -3.71
C HIS A 5 -2.39 -5.46 -2.18
N LEU A 6 -3.20 -6.31 -1.54
CA LEU A 6 -3.12 -6.54 -0.10
C LEU A 6 -2.73 -7.99 0.13
N SER A 7 -1.71 -8.18 0.95
CA SER A 7 -1.28 -9.50 1.41
C SER A 7 -1.27 -9.54 2.93
N THR A 8 -1.19 -10.76 3.46
CA THR A 8 -0.94 -10.98 4.89
C THR A 8 0.34 -10.27 5.32
N GLY A 9 0.30 -9.61 6.47
CA GLY A 9 1.44 -8.89 7.04
C GLY A 9 2.49 -9.83 7.60
N GLN A 10 3.67 -9.28 7.90
CA GLN A 10 4.67 -9.94 8.73
C GLN A 10 4.19 -9.99 10.20
N PRO A 11 4.80 -10.82 11.08
CA PRO A 11 4.48 -10.79 12.50
C PRO A 11 4.59 -9.37 13.08
N GLY A 12 3.50 -8.87 13.68
CA GLY A 12 3.43 -7.50 14.20
C GLY A 12 2.90 -6.47 13.21
N SER A 13 2.22 -6.89 12.13
CA SER A 13 1.57 -6.02 11.14
C SER A 13 0.23 -6.63 10.72
N ASP A 14 -0.80 -5.81 10.57
CA ASP A 14 -2.13 -6.28 10.17
C ASP A 14 -2.20 -6.62 8.67
N GLY A 15 -1.20 -6.20 7.88
CA GLY A 15 -1.16 -6.43 6.44
C GLY A 15 0.00 -5.73 5.75
N THR A 16 0.23 -6.11 4.49
CA THR A 16 1.12 -5.35 3.60
C THR A 16 0.33 -4.85 2.41
N LEU A 17 0.29 -3.52 2.24
CA LEU A 17 -0.25 -2.87 1.06
C LEU A 17 0.87 -2.65 0.03
N GLY A 18 0.87 -3.50 -0.98
CA GLY A 18 1.78 -3.45 -2.12
C GLY A 18 1.24 -2.52 -3.21
N LEU A 19 2.05 -1.57 -3.64
CA LEU A 19 1.63 -0.51 -4.56
C LEU A 19 2.58 -0.43 -5.73
N VAL A 20 2.07 -0.80 -6.90
CA VAL A 20 2.79 -0.63 -8.16
C VAL A 20 2.61 0.80 -8.63
N LEU A 21 3.71 1.53 -8.61
CA LEU A 21 3.75 2.93 -8.99
C LEU A 21 3.63 3.08 -10.51
N ALA A 22 3.03 4.19 -10.95
CA ALA A 22 3.04 4.53 -12.38
C ALA A 22 4.48 4.92 -12.79
N PRO A 23 4.86 4.78 -14.07
CA PRO A 23 6.16 5.23 -14.55
C PRO A 23 6.41 6.69 -14.19
N GLY A 24 7.59 6.98 -13.61
CA GLY A 24 7.99 8.34 -13.21
C GLY A 24 7.36 8.86 -11.92
N ALA A 25 6.54 8.08 -11.21
CA ALA A 25 6.03 8.48 -9.90
C ALA A 25 7.13 8.42 -8.83
N ASP A 26 7.19 9.45 -7.98
CA ASP A 26 8.11 9.49 -6.84
C ASP A 26 7.60 8.62 -5.69
N ALA A 27 8.36 7.58 -5.35
CA ALA A 27 7.99 6.64 -4.29
C ALA A 27 7.89 7.32 -2.92
N ALA A 28 8.83 8.20 -2.54
CA ALA A 28 8.83 8.82 -1.23
C ALA A 28 7.66 9.80 -1.06
N VAL A 29 7.37 10.60 -2.10
CA VAL A 29 6.20 11.50 -2.10
C VAL A 29 4.92 10.70 -2.03
N THR A 30 4.80 9.65 -2.85
CA THR A 30 3.58 8.85 -2.90
C THR A 30 3.35 8.08 -1.60
N GLY A 31 4.41 7.50 -1.01
CA GLY A 31 4.35 6.81 0.28
C GLY A 31 3.92 7.73 1.41
N ARG A 32 4.49 8.94 1.49
CA ARG A 32 4.09 9.93 2.50
C ARG A 32 2.64 10.38 2.34
N ALA A 33 2.21 10.68 1.12
CA ALA A 33 0.83 11.09 0.85
C ALA A 33 -0.16 9.99 1.23
N LEU A 34 0.17 8.73 0.93
CA LEU A 34 -0.67 7.60 1.30
C LEU A 34 -0.69 7.37 2.82
N ALA A 35 0.47 7.37 3.48
CA ALA A 35 0.53 7.21 4.93
C ALA A 35 -0.30 8.29 5.65
N ALA A 36 -0.25 9.54 5.17
CA ALA A 36 -1.08 10.62 5.69
C ALA A 36 -2.59 10.38 5.45
N ALA A 37 -2.97 9.91 4.27
CA ALA A 37 -4.36 9.60 3.96
C ALA A 37 -4.90 8.43 4.82
N LEU A 38 -4.12 7.35 4.98
CA LEU A 38 -4.46 6.20 5.83
C LEU A 38 -4.61 6.62 7.29
N ALA A 39 -3.68 7.45 7.79
CA ALA A 39 -3.75 7.96 9.16
C ALA A 39 -4.93 8.91 9.40
N ALA A 40 -5.41 9.60 8.36
CA ALA A 40 -6.59 10.46 8.47
C ALA A 40 -7.92 9.69 8.48
N ASP A 41 -7.94 8.45 7.95
CA ASP A 41 -9.15 7.63 7.85
C ASP A 41 -9.52 6.97 9.19
N GLU A 42 -10.69 7.29 9.73
CA GLU A 42 -11.12 6.81 11.04
C GLU A 42 -11.43 5.32 11.06
N VAL A 43 -11.95 4.78 9.96
CA VAL A 43 -12.33 3.37 9.84
C VAL A 43 -11.07 2.52 9.82
N LEU A 44 -10.08 2.92 9.02
CA LEU A 44 -8.79 2.24 8.96
C LEU A 44 -8.04 2.35 10.29
N ARG A 45 -8.05 3.52 10.95
CA ARG A 45 -7.47 3.66 12.30
C ARG A 45 -8.14 2.76 13.34
N GLY A 46 -9.44 2.54 13.23
CA GLY A 46 -10.17 1.64 14.13
C GLY A 46 -9.92 0.16 13.83
N ALA A 47 -9.65 -0.18 12.56
CA ALA A 47 -9.44 -1.54 12.11
C ALA A 47 -8.00 -2.03 12.22
N LEU A 48 -7.02 -1.14 12.05
CA LEU A 48 -5.58 -1.44 12.10
C LEU A 48 -5.08 -1.32 13.54
N VAL A 49 -4.78 -2.45 14.17
CA VAL A 49 -4.29 -2.55 15.56
C VAL A 49 -2.77 -2.47 15.62
N GLN A 50 -2.08 -3.21 14.75
CA GLN A 50 -0.62 -3.24 14.64
C GLN A 50 -0.09 -2.33 13.53
N GLY A 51 -0.98 -1.83 12.67
CA GLY A 51 -0.63 -0.96 11.55
C GLY A 51 -0.46 -1.74 10.25
N LEU A 52 -0.05 -1.03 9.20
CA LEU A 52 0.05 -1.56 7.84
C LEU A 52 1.41 -1.26 7.25
N ASP A 53 2.07 -2.28 6.73
CA ASP A 53 3.33 -2.10 5.98
C ASP A 53 3.03 -1.62 4.56
N LEU A 54 3.87 -0.69 4.08
CA LEU A 54 3.78 -0.19 2.71
C LEU A 54 4.95 -0.72 1.88
N ALA A 55 4.63 -1.47 0.81
CA ALA A 55 5.61 -1.90 -0.17
C ALA A 55 5.42 -1.10 -1.47
N LEU A 56 6.34 -0.18 -1.75
CA LEU A 56 6.33 0.64 -2.97
C LEU A 56 7.17 -0.02 -4.06
N LEU A 57 6.52 -0.36 -5.17
CA LEU A 57 7.10 -1.18 -6.22
C LEU A 57 7.20 -0.40 -7.53
N PRO A 58 8.24 -0.64 -8.35
CA PRO A 58 8.36 -0.03 -9.66
C PRO A 58 7.27 -0.53 -10.61
N ALA A 59 7.04 0.20 -11.71
CA ALA A 59 5.91 -0.04 -12.62
C ALA A 59 5.91 -1.42 -13.29
N ASP A 60 7.09 -1.99 -13.49
CA ASP A 60 7.34 -3.29 -14.10
C ASP A 60 7.29 -4.46 -13.09
N ALA A 61 7.03 -4.18 -11.81
CA ALA A 61 6.95 -5.22 -10.80
C ALA A 61 5.78 -6.19 -11.07
N THR A 62 6.10 -7.48 -11.07
CA THR A 62 5.12 -8.56 -11.05
C THR A 62 4.78 -8.89 -9.60
N VAL A 63 3.55 -8.63 -9.20
CA VAL A 63 3.03 -8.95 -7.87
C VAL A 63 2.11 -10.17 -8.00
N PRO A 64 2.33 -11.24 -7.22
CA PRO A 64 1.45 -12.40 -7.25
C PRO A 64 0.07 -12.07 -6.69
N GLY A 65 -0.97 -12.71 -7.24
CA GLY A 65 -2.36 -12.51 -6.85
C GLY A 65 -3.07 -11.38 -7.58
N GLU A 66 -4.38 -11.31 -7.41
CA GLU A 66 -5.21 -10.30 -8.06
C GLU A 66 -5.07 -8.94 -7.35
N PRO A 67 -4.97 -7.83 -8.10
CA PRO A 67 -4.96 -6.51 -7.50
C PRO A 67 -6.33 -6.19 -6.89
N LEU A 68 -6.33 -5.62 -5.68
CA LEU A 68 -7.53 -5.03 -5.08
C LEU A 68 -8.02 -3.80 -5.84
N PHE A 69 -7.09 -3.10 -6.49
CA PHE A 69 -7.38 -1.91 -7.27
C PHE A 69 -6.45 -1.81 -8.48
N SER A 70 -6.99 -1.43 -9.63
CA SER A 70 -6.24 -1.11 -10.85
C SER A 70 -6.85 0.10 -11.54
N ARG A 71 -6.01 0.97 -12.13
CA ARG A 71 -6.44 2.11 -12.96
C ARG A 71 -5.55 2.28 -14.19
#